data_AF-A0A7C7ZE14-F1
#
_entry.id   AF-A0A7C7ZE14-F1
#
_cell.length_a   1.000
_cell.length_b   1.000
_cell.length_c   1.000
_cell.angle_alpha   90.00
_cell.angle_beta   90.00
_cell.angle_gamma   90.00
#
_symmetry.space_group_name_H-M   'P 1'
#
loop_
_entity.id
_entity.type
_entity.pdbx_description
1 polymer ?
#
loop_
_entity_poly.entity_id
_entity_poly.type
_entity_poly.pdbx_seq_one_letter_code
_entity_poly.pdbx_strand_id
1 'polypeptide(L)'
;MDLSMELLGYTWNFEFFVAAFLFGLGLATLGSGLFTAYFGAGKSQQIGFGLIVMAILVLGLQYHQTYIADPATFDAASFRYGLIAAIAAMVGMGAGMFVVLFILMKVDTVDDLEDLDLEDLEDLDLDEELKKLEEELAAEDGGDDSDNGGDDAPAEDTDKEDKA
;
A
#
# COMPACT_ATOMS: atom_id res chain seq x y z
N MET A 1 0.15 -33.39 -27.18
CA MET A 1 -0.21 -34.44 -26.21
C MET A 1 -1.28 -33.83 -25.34
N ASP A 2 -2.44 -34.46 -25.21
CA ASP A 2 -3.50 -33.94 -24.36
C ASP A 2 -3.07 -34.04 -22.88
N LEU A 3 -2.88 -32.89 -22.23
CA LEU A 3 -2.48 -32.74 -20.83
C LEU A 3 -3.70 -32.33 -19.98
N SER A 4 -4.80 -33.05 -20.16
CA SER A 4 -6.00 -32.87 -19.35
C SER A 4 -6.06 -33.86 -18.17
N MET A 5 -6.53 -33.39 -17.02
CA MET A 5 -6.75 -34.19 -15.82
C MET A 5 -8.18 -33.99 -15.33
N GLU A 6 -8.90 -35.06 -15.02
CA GLU A 6 -10.17 -34.95 -14.31
C GLU A 6 -9.93 -34.85 -12.79
N LEU A 7 -10.37 -33.75 -12.20
CA LEU A 7 -10.33 -33.52 -10.76
C LEU A 7 -11.71 -33.06 -10.29
N LEU A 8 -12.33 -33.79 -9.37
CA LEU A 8 -13.64 -33.47 -8.79
C LEU A 8 -14.75 -33.26 -9.84
N GLY A 9 -14.72 -34.04 -10.94
CA GLY A 9 -15.69 -33.92 -12.03
C GLY A 9 -15.46 -32.74 -12.98
N TYR A 10 -14.33 -32.03 -12.83
CA TYR A 10 -13.91 -30.95 -13.71
C TYR A 10 -12.66 -31.34 -14.50
N THR A 11 -12.69 -31.11 -15.82
CA THR A 11 -11.52 -31.32 -16.68
C THR A 11 -10.58 -30.13 -16.57
N TRP A 12 -9.46 -30.32 -15.88
CA TRP A 12 -8.35 -29.38 -15.83
C TRP A 12 -7.51 -29.52 -17.09
N ASN A 13 -7.32 -28.41 -17.81
CA ASN A 13 -6.44 -28.36 -18.97
C ASN A 13 -5.13 -27.64 -18.59
N PHE A 14 -4.05 -28.40 -18.39
CA PHE A 14 -2.77 -27.83 -17.96
C PHE A 14 -2.12 -26.97 -19.04
N GLU A 15 -2.33 -27.31 -20.32
CA GLU A 15 -1.78 -26.56 -21.45
C GLU A 15 -2.38 -25.14 -21.50
N PHE A 16 -3.70 -25.03 -21.32
CA PHE A 16 -4.40 -23.75 -21.16
C PHE A 16 -3.92 -22.97 -19.93
N PHE A 17 -3.77 -23.64 -18.79
CA PHE A 17 -3.27 -22.99 -17.57
C PHE A 17 -1.87 -22.40 -17.77
N VAL A 18 -0.94 -23.18 -18.33
CA VAL A 18 0.44 -22.73 -18.59
C VAL A 18 0.45 -21.58 -19.60
N ALA A 19 -0.32 -21.67 -20.67
CA ALA A 19 -0.44 -20.60 -21.66
C ALA A 19 -0.99 -19.31 -21.05
N ALA A 20 -2.05 -19.40 -20.24
CA ALA A 20 -2.64 -18.25 -19.55
C ALA A 20 -1.69 -17.64 -18.51
N PHE A 21 -0.95 -18.47 -17.78
CA PHE A 21 0.07 -18.02 -16.82
C PHE A 21 1.21 -17.28 -17.49
N LEU A 22 1.78 -17.84 -18.58
CA LEU A 22 2.83 -17.18 -19.37
C LEU A 22 2.36 -15.88 -20.00
N PHE A 23 1.11 -15.85 -20.49
CA PHE A 23 0.49 -14.62 -20.99
C PHE A 23 0.35 -13.57 -19.88
N GLY A 24 -0.08 -13.98 -18.69
CA GLY A 24 -0.14 -13.14 -17.50
C GLY A 24 1.23 -12.57 -17.10
N LEU A 25 2.29 -13.38 -17.10
CA LEU A 25 3.66 -12.92 -16.87
C LEU A 25 4.12 -11.92 -17.93
N GLY A 26 3.80 -12.16 -19.20
CA GLY A 26 4.09 -11.23 -20.29
C GLY A 26 3.39 -9.88 -20.09
N LEU A 27 2.12 -9.88 -19.70
CA LEU A 27 1.37 -8.65 -19.38
C LEU A 27 1.92 -7.94 -18.14
N ALA A 28 2.30 -8.67 -17.09
CA ALA A 28 2.91 -8.09 -15.89
C ALA A 28 4.26 -7.44 -16.23
N THR A 29 5.06 -8.09 -17.08
CA THR A 29 6.34 -7.55 -17.56
C THR A 29 6.11 -6.30 -18.41
N LEU A 30 5.08 -6.29 -19.27
CA LEU A 30 4.70 -5.12 -20.05
C LEU A 30 4.27 -3.96 -19.14
N GLY A 31 3.43 -4.23 -18.13
CA GLY A 31 2.97 -3.24 -17.17
C GLY A 31 4.13 -2.65 -16.35
N SER A 32 5.04 -3.49 -15.86
CA SER A 32 6.26 -3.06 -15.18
C SER A 32 7.15 -2.22 -16.11
N GLY A 33 7.36 -2.67 -17.35
CA GLY A 33 8.13 -1.93 -18.35
C GLY A 33 7.54 -0.55 -18.66
N LEU A 34 6.21 -0.45 -18.82
CA LEU A 34 5.49 0.82 -19.02
C LEU A 34 5.66 1.75 -17.82
N PHE A 35 5.47 1.23 -16.61
CA PHE A 35 5.64 2.01 -15.37
C PHE A 35 7.09 2.52 -15.25
N THR A 36 8.08 1.66 -15.45
CA THR A 36 9.50 2.01 -15.38
C THR A 36 9.93 2.94 -16.51
N ALA A 37 9.37 2.81 -17.72
CA ALA A 37 9.67 3.71 -18.84
C ALA A 37 9.01 5.09 -18.69
N TYR A 38 7.88 5.17 -17.99
CA TYR A 38 7.19 6.43 -17.74
C TYR A 38 7.78 7.20 -16.55
N PHE A 39 8.05 6.52 -15.43
CA PHE A 39 8.55 7.14 -14.20
C PHE A 39 10.07 7.05 -14.01
N GLY A 40 10.77 6.26 -14.82
CA GLY A 40 12.23 6.12 -14.74
C GLY A 40 12.97 7.37 -15.24
N ALA A 41 14.17 7.61 -14.71
CA ALA A 41 15.07 8.67 -15.14
C ALA A 41 16.41 8.10 -15.60
N GLY A 42 16.91 8.57 -16.74
CA GLY A 42 18.20 8.14 -17.29
C GLY A 42 18.23 6.64 -17.61
N LYS A 43 19.05 5.88 -16.88
CA LYS A 43 19.29 4.45 -17.18
C LYS A 43 18.08 3.57 -16.87
N SER A 44 17.29 3.89 -15.85
CA SER A 44 16.10 3.10 -15.52
C SER A 44 15.01 3.21 -16.59
N GLN A 45 14.85 4.40 -17.18
CA GLN A 45 13.92 4.62 -18.29
C GLN A 45 14.25 3.74 -19.50
N GLN A 46 15.55 3.63 -19.83
CA GLN A 46 16.04 2.78 -20.92
C GLN A 46 15.78 1.29 -20.66
N ILE A 47 15.94 0.85 -19.41
CA ILE A 47 15.60 -0.52 -19.00
C ILE A 47 14.09 -0.76 -19.14
N GLY A 48 13.26 0.22 -18.77
CA GLY A 48 11.80 0.15 -18.96
C GLY A 48 11.41 -0.05 -20.43
N PHE A 49 12.01 0.72 -21.35
CA PHE A 49 11.84 0.51 -22.79
C PHE A 49 12.31 -0.88 -23.24
N GLY A 50 13.45 -1.36 -22.73
CA GLY A 50 13.93 -2.72 -23.00
C GLY A 50 12.92 -3.80 -22.56
N LEU A 51 12.33 -3.64 -21.37
CA LEU A 51 11.28 -4.53 -20.86
C LEU A 51 10.02 -4.49 -21.73
N ILE A 52 9.59 -3.31 -22.20
CA ILE A 52 8.45 -3.20 -23.12
C ILE A 52 8.71 -3.96 -24.42
N VAL A 53 9.86 -3.74 -25.06
CA VAL A 53 10.19 -4.42 -26.33
C VAL A 53 10.25 -5.93 -26.14
N MET A 54 10.90 -6.41 -25.08
CA MET A 54 10.95 -7.84 -24.77
C MET A 54 9.58 -8.41 -24.47
N ALA A 55 8.74 -7.72 -23.70
CA ALA A 55 7.38 -8.15 -23.40
C ALA A 55 6.53 -8.26 -24.67
N ILE A 56 6.62 -7.29 -25.58
CA ILE A 56 5.92 -7.34 -26.87
C ILE A 56 6.39 -8.53 -27.71
N LEU A 57 7.70 -8.80 -27.76
CA LEU A 57 8.22 -9.96 -28.49
C LEU A 57 7.72 -11.28 -27.91
N VAL A 58 7.77 -11.43 -26.58
CA VAL A 58 7.31 -12.64 -25.89
C VAL A 58 5.80 -12.82 -26.05
N LEU A 59 5.00 -11.77 -25.84
CA LEU A 59 3.55 -11.80 -26.02
C LEU A 59 3.15 -12.06 -27.47
N GLY A 60 3.86 -11.47 -28.43
CA GLY A 60 3.63 -11.70 -29.86
C GLY A 60 3.93 -13.14 -30.27
N LEU A 61 5.04 -13.70 -29.76
CA LEU A 61 5.40 -15.10 -30.00
C LEU A 61 4.38 -16.05 -29.35
N GLN A 62 3.98 -15.77 -28.12
CA GLN A 62 2.93 -16.53 -27.43
C GLN A 62 1.60 -16.44 -28.18
N TYR A 63 1.18 -15.25 -28.60
CA TYR A 63 -0.03 -15.03 -29.37
C TYR A 63 0.00 -15.84 -30.68
N HIS A 64 1.13 -15.82 -31.39
CA HIS A 64 1.29 -16.60 -32.61
C HIS A 64 1.18 -18.10 -32.35
N GLN A 65 1.87 -18.63 -31.33
CA GLN A 65 1.84 -20.06 -31.00
C GLN A 65 0.45 -20.50 -30.51
N THR A 66 -0.21 -19.69 -29.69
CA THR A 66 -1.51 -20.06 -29.11
C THR A 66 -2.65 -19.90 -30.10
N TYR A 67 -2.69 -18.82 -30.90
CA TYR A 67 -3.91 -18.46 -31.66
C TYR A 67 -3.76 -18.55 -33.19
N ILE A 68 -2.55 -18.40 -33.72
CA ILE A 68 -2.32 -18.46 -35.18
C ILE A 68 -1.94 -19.88 -35.61
N ALA A 69 -1.07 -20.54 -34.84
CA ALA A 69 -0.65 -21.90 -35.14
C ALA A 69 -1.74 -22.94 -34.84
N ASP A 70 -2.65 -22.65 -33.91
CA ASP A 70 -3.81 -23.49 -33.59
C ASP A 70 -5.12 -22.66 -33.55
N PRO A 71 -5.86 -22.56 -34.67
CA PRO A 71 -7.06 -21.73 -34.77
C PRO A 71 -8.27 -22.25 -33.99
N ALA A 72 -8.20 -23.45 -33.39
CA ALA A 72 -9.28 -23.99 -32.56
C ALA A 72 -9.40 -23.29 -31.19
N THR A 73 -8.44 -22.46 -30.81
CA THR A 73 -8.37 -21.77 -29.51
C THR A 73 -9.26 -20.53 -29.39
N PHE A 74 -9.77 -19.99 -30.50
CA PHE A 74 -10.64 -18.81 -30.53
C PHE A 74 -12.13 -19.16 -30.37
N ASP A 75 -12.47 -19.95 -29.36
CA ASP A 75 -13.86 -20.22 -29.00
C ASP A 75 -14.39 -19.23 -27.93
N ALA A 76 -15.67 -18.87 -28.03
CA ALA A 76 -16.32 -17.94 -27.13
C ALA A 76 -16.36 -18.45 -25.68
N ALA A 77 -16.42 -19.77 -25.46
CA ALA A 77 -16.35 -20.35 -24.12
C ALA A 77 -14.95 -20.18 -23.53
N SER A 78 -13.90 -20.48 -24.30
CA SER A 78 -12.49 -20.34 -23.89
C SER A 78 -12.15 -18.89 -23.50
N PHE A 79 -12.67 -17.90 -24.23
CA PHE A 79 -12.52 -16.49 -23.86
C PHE A 79 -13.17 -16.15 -22.51
N ARG A 80 -14.39 -16.63 -22.26
CA ARG A 80 -15.11 -16.39 -20.99
C ARG A 80 -14.39 -17.05 -19.81
N TYR A 81 -13.94 -18.29 -19.98
CA TYR A 81 -13.17 -18.99 -18.96
C TYR A 81 -11.83 -18.31 -18.68
N GLY A 82 -11.14 -17.83 -19.72
CA GLY A 82 -9.93 -17.02 -19.57
C GLY A 82 -10.18 -15.71 -18.80
N LEU A 83 -11.27 -15.01 -19.08
CA LEU A 83 -11.63 -13.78 -18.37
C LEU A 83 -11.95 -14.04 -16.90
N ILE A 84 -12.73 -15.08 -16.59
CA ILE A 84 -13.04 -15.48 -15.21
C ILE A 84 -11.76 -15.86 -14.47
N ALA A 85 -10.86 -16.62 -15.10
CA ALA A 85 -9.58 -16.99 -14.52
C ALA A 85 -8.70 -15.77 -14.23
N ALA A 86 -8.65 -14.79 -15.14
CA ALA A 86 -7.90 -13.55 -14.92
C ALA A 86 -8.43 -12.74 -13.74
N ILE A 87 -9.76 -12.59 -13.63
CA ILE A 87 -10.40 -11.90 -12.51
C ILE A 87 -10.15 -12.67 -11.20
N ALA A 88 -10.33 -13.99 -11.21
CA ALA A 88 -10.07 -14.85 -10.06
C ALA A 88 -8.61 -14.76 -9.60
N ALA A 89 -7.66 -14.71 -10.54
CA ALA A 89 -6.24 -14.54 -10.24
C ALA A 89 -5.93 -13.17 -9.61
N MET A 90 -6.52 -12.08 -10.11
CA MET A 90 -6.36 -10.75 -9.51
C MET A 90 -6.92 -10.70 -8.09
N VAL A 91 -8.10 -11.26 -7.87
CA VAL A 91 -8.71 -11.35 -6.53
C VAL A 91 -7.87 -12.24 -5.61
N GLY A 92 -7.39 -13.38 -6.11
CA GLY A 92 -6.54 -14.31 -5.36
C GLY A 92 -5.21 -13.69 -4.95
N MET A 93 -4.56 -12.95 -5.85
CA MET A 93 -3.34 -12.20 -5.53
C MET A 93 -3.62 -11.10 -4.50
N GLY A 94 -4.70 -10.33 -4.66
CA GLY A 94 -5.07 -9.28 -3.69
C GLY A 94 -5.40 -9.83 -2.31
N ALA A 95 -6.22 -10.89 -2.24
CA ALA A 95 -6.57 -11.56 -0.99
C ALA A 95 -5.35 -12.24 -0.35
N GLY A 96 -4.51 -12.91 -1.14
CA GLY A 96 -3.28 -13.53 -0.66
C GLY A 96 -2.31 -12.49 -0.10
N MET A 97 -2.11 -11.38 -0.80
CA MET A 97 -1.31 -10.26 -0.31
C MET A 97 -1.87 -9.71 1.02
N PHE A 98 -3.19 -9.53 1.13
CA PHE A 98 -3.83 -9.08 2.36
C PHE A 98 -3.63 -10.06 3.53
N VAL A 99 -3.74 -11.37 3.29
CA VAL A 99 -3.50 -12.39 4.32
C VAL A 99 -2.05 -12.39 4.79
N VAL A 100 -1.08 -12.29 3.85
CA VAL A 100 0.34 -12.19 4.21
C VAL A 100 0.60 -10.94 5.03
N LEU A 101 0.08 -9.78 4.61
CA LEU A 101 0.21 -8.53 5.36
C LEU A 101 -0.47 -8.61 6.74
N PHE A 102 -1.61 -9.28 6.84
CA PHE A 102 -2.30 -9.48 8.12
C PHE A 102 -1.46 -10.35 9.08
N ILE A 103 -0.81 -11.40 8.58
CA ILE A 103 0.10 -12.24 9.37
C ILE A 103 1.33 -11.43 9.79
N LEU A 104 1.95 -10.68 8.86
CA LEU A 104 3.11 -9.85 9.17
C LEU A 104 2.78 -8.75 10.17
N MET A 105 1.66 -8.04 10.03
CA MET A 105 1.22 -7.04 11.02
C MET A 105 1.00 -7.68 12.39
N LYS A 106 0.52 -8.93 12.45
CA LYS A 106 0.40 -9.66 13.71
C LYS A 106 1.75 -10.06 14.30
N VAL A 107 2.72 -10.42 13.48
CA VAL A 107 4.10 -10.71 13.92
C VAL A 107 4.81 -9.43 14.38
N ASP A 108 4.74 -8.35 13.61
CA ASP A 108 5.33 -7.05 13.97
C ASP A 108 4.68 -6.48 15.25
N THR A 109 3.36 -6.63 15.45
CA THR A 109 2.72 -6.22 16.73
C THR A 109 3.07 -7.12 17.92
N VAL A 110 3.57 -8.33 17.70
CA VAL A 110 3.98 -9.24 18.78
C VAL A 110 5.45 -9.03 19.12
N ASP A 111 6.29 -8.65 18.15
CA ASP A 111 7.68 -8.20 18.37
C ASP A 111 7.72 -6.81 19.07
N ASP A 112 6.87 -5.85 18.70
CA ASP A 112 6.79 -4.53 19.37
C ASP A 112 6.18 -4.56 20.79
N LEU A 113 5.68 -5.71 21.25
CA LEU A 113 5.11 -5.91 22.60
C LEU A 113 6.03 -6.71 23.54
N GLU A 114 7.07 -7.37 23.00
CA GLU A 114 8.10 -8.01 23.82
C GLU A 114 9.17 -6.98 24.26
N ASP A 115 9.37 -5.94 23.46
CA ASP A 115 10.31 -4.84 23.72
C ASP A 115 9.62 -3.52 24.16
N LEU A 116 8.32 -3.54 24.47
CA LEU A 116 7.69 -2.45 25.24
C LEU A 116 8.07 -2.62 26.72
N ASP A 117 9.38 -2.54 26.95
CA ASP A 117 10.01 -2.54 28.26
C ASP A 117 9.38 -1.42 29.08
N LEU A 118 8.79 -1.82 30.20
CA LEU A 118 8.22 -1.00 31.27
C LEU A 118 9.27 -0.10 31.96
N GLU A 119 10.38 0.22 31.29
CA GLU A 119 11.49 1.06 31.76
C GLU A 119 11.22 2.55 31.47
N ASP A 120 10.46 2.88 30.41
CA ASP A 120 10.05 4.27 30.09
C ASP A 120 8.97 4.85 31.05
N LEU A 121 8.45 4.05 31.98
CA LEU A 121 7.53 4.50 33.04
C LEU A 121 8.20 4.60 34.42
N GLU A 122 9.47 4.19 34.56
CA GLU A 122 10.30 4.45 35.76
C GLU A 122 11.14 5.73 35.62
N ASP A 123 11.25 6.29 34.41
CA ASP A 123 11.96 7.54 34.12
C ASP A 123 11.06 8.81 34.16
N LEU A 124 9.81 8.70 34.65
CA LEU A 124 9.01 9.88 34.99
C LEU A 124 9.28 10.27 36.45
N ASP A 125 10.40 10.96 36.68
CA ASP A 125 10.84 11.52 37.98
C ASP A 125 9.84 12.58 38.54
N LEU A 126 8.65 12.11 38.92
CA LEU A 126 7.56 12.88 39.55
C LEU A 126 7.97 13.48 40.90
N ASP A 127 8.97 12.92 41.58
CA ASP A 127 9.47 13.41 42.86
C ASP A 127 10.38 14.65 42.69
N GLU A 128 11.06 14.80 41.55
CA GLU A 128 11.94 15.95 41.29
C GLU A 128 11.15 17.16 40.76
N GLU A 129 10.09 16.95 39.95
CA GLU A 129 9.17 18.02 39.57
C GLU A 129 8.34 18.56 40.74
N LEU A 130 7.92 17.70 41.69
CA LEU A 130 7.24 18.15 42.90
C LEU A 130 8.15 19.00 43.79
N LYS A 131 9.43 18.63 43.92
CA LYS A 131 10.41 19.40 44.70
C LYS A 131 10.72 20.75 44.05
N LYS A 132 10.75 20.81 42.72
CA LYS A 132 10.94 22.04 41.95
C LYS A 132 9.74 22.99 42.08
N LEU A 133 8.51 22.46 42.14
CA LEU A 133 7.29 23.24 42.40
C LEU A 133 7.20 23.73 43.85
N GLU A 134 7.68 22.96 44.84
CA GLU A 134 7.76 23.41 46.24
C GLU A 134 8.82 24.52 46.43
N GLU A 135 9.93 24.43 45.71
CA GLU A 135 10.98 25.46 45.72
C GLU A 135 10.56 26.76 44.99
N GLU A 136 9.74 26.66 43.93
CA GLU A 136 9.14 27.81 43.24
C GLU A 136 8.03 28.48 44.08
N LEU A 137 7.20 27.70 44.78
CA LEU A 137 6.18 28.24 45.69
C LEU A 137 6.79 28.91 46.94
N ALA A 138 7.92 28.40 47.45
CA ALA A 138 8.65 29.03 48.57
C ALA A 138 9.40 30.31 48.14
N ALA A 139 9.69 30.49 46.85
CA ALA A 139 10.31 31.68 46.31
C ALA A 139 9.31 32.81 46.02
N GLU A 140 8.02 32.50 45.85
CA GLU A 140 6.97 33.49 45.55
C GLU A 140 6.33 34.12 46.80
N ASP A 141 6.47 33.52 48.00
CA ASP A 141 5.86 34.01 49.26
C ASP A 141 6.81 34.89 50.10
N GLY A 142 7.62 35.74 49.45
CA GLY A 142 8.68 36.52 50.09
C GLY A 142 8.81 37.97 49.61
N GLY A 143 7.78 38.79 49.81
CA GLY A 143 7.90 40.27 49.76
C GLY A 143 6.74 40.94 49.01
N ASP A 144 5.61 41.16 49.65
CA ASP A 144 5.26 42.37 50.43
C ASP A 144 4.63 43.49 49.56
N ASP A 145 3.31 43.63 49.78
CA ASP A 145 2.49 44.83 49.77
C ASP A 145 2.48 45.79 48.56
N SER A 146 1.33 45.83 47.87
CA SER A 146 0.34 46.94 47.96
C SER A 146 -0.32 47.33 46.63
N ASP A 147 -1.64 47.07 46.62
CA ASP A 147 -2.75 47.93 46.21
C ASP A 147 -2.95 48.46 44.77
N ASN A 148 -4.21 48.24 44.37
CA ASN A 148 -5.10 49.08 43.54
C ASN A 148 -5.06 48.84 42.02
N GLY A 149 -6.03 48.20 41.36
CA GLY A 149 -7.46 48.06 41.61
C GLY A 149 -8.23 48.51 40.35
N GLY A 150 -9.23 47.75 39.90
CA GLY A 150 -10.29 48.24 38.99
C GLY A 150 -10.45 47.52 37.64
N ASP A 151 -11.19 46.42 37.67
CA ASP A 151 -12.44 46.15 36.94
C ASP A 151 -12.69 46.65 35.49
N ASP A 152 -13.33 45.70 34.78
CA ASP A 152 -14.39 45.82 33.76
C ASP A 152 -14.05 45.86 32.26
N ALA A 153 -14.53 44.81 31.59
CA ALA A 153 -14.61 44.57 30.15
C ALA A 153 -15.77 45.37 29.50
N PRO A 154 -16.20 45.01 28.27
CA PRO A 154 -15.70 45.42 26.96
C PRO A 154 -16.69 46.35 26.23
N ALA A 155 -16.29 46.97 25.11
CA ALA A 155 -17.25 47.60 24.19
C ALA A 155 -16.85 47.41 22.72
N GLU A 156 -17.71 46.63 22.07
CA GLU A 156 -18.16 46.70 20.67
C GLU A 156 -18.14 48.13 20.11
N ASP A 157 -17.58 48.34 18.90
CA ASP A 157 -18.29 49.16 17.92
C ASP A 157 -17.83 48.88 16.48
N THR A 158 -18.82 48.59 15.65
CA THR A 158 -18.80 48.49 14.19
C THR A 158 -19.01 49.87 13.58
N ASP A 159 -18.23 50.24 12.57
CA ASP A 159 -18.52 51.28 11.58
C ASP A 159 -17.32 51.30 10.60
N LYS A 160 -17.38 51.52 9.28
CA LYS A 160 -18.42 51.87 8.31
C LYS A 160 -17.80 51.77 6.89
N GLU A 161 -18.66 51.45 5.92
CA GLU A 161 -18.81 52.06 4.57
C GLU A 161 -17.55 52.48 3.77
N ASP A 162 -17.29 51.87 2.61
CA ASP A 162 -17.91 52.11 1.28
C ASP A 162 -17.04 53.05 0.42
N LYS A 163 -16.64 52.60 -0.79
CA LYS A 163 -16.74 53.35 -2.05
C LYS A 163 -16.06 52.66 -3.25
N ALA A 164 -16.91 52.48 -4.26
CA ALA A 164 -16.73 52.61 -5.72
C ALA A 164 -15.94 51.55 -6.50
#